data_AF-A0A1X9XEH8-F1
#
_entry.id   AF-A0A1X9XEH8-F1
#
_cell.length_a   1.000
_cell.length_b   1.000
_cell.length_c   1.000
_cell.angle_alpha   90.00
_cell.angle_beta   90.00
_cell.angle_gamma   90.00
#
_symmetry.space_group_name_H-M   'P 1'
#
loop_
_entity.id
_entity.type
_entity.pdbx_description
1 polymer ?
#
loop_
_entity_poly.entity_id
_entity_poly.type
_entity_poly.pdbx_seq_one_letter_code
_entity_poly.pdbx_strand_id
1 'polypeptide(L)' 'IGGHGETSLDEEIEIECFDGTHKIILNSAIPIRDERHRILGAFVVNQDITERKHG' A
#
# COMPACT_ATOMS: atom_id res chain seq x y z
N ILE A 1 1.15 7.98 0.88
CA ILE A 1 0.12 7.32 1.71
C ILE A 1 -0.72 8.36 2.45
N GLY A 2 -2.03 8.37 2.25
CA GLY A 2 -2.95 9.40 2.75
C GLY A 2 -2.90 9.58 4.27
N GLY A 3 -2.46 10.76 4.71
CA GLY A 3 -2.23 11.11 6.13
C GLY A 3 -3.50 11.28 6.97
N HIS A 4 -4.69 10.97 6.45
CA HIS A 4 -5.98 11.19 7.11
C HIS A 4 -6.71 9.88 7.50
N GLY A 5 -6.07 8.72 7.32
CA GLY A 5 -6.68 7.42 7.60
C GLY A 5 -7.82 7.11 6.64
N GLU A 6 -7.65 7.49 5.38
CA GLU A 6 -8.57 7.18 4.29
C GLU A 6 -8.21 5.80 3.70
N THR A 7 -9.22 5.14 3.13
CA THR A 7 -8.99 3.92 2.36
C THR A 7 -8.28 4.28 1.05
N SER A 8 -7.16 3.61 0.79
CA SER A 8 -6.45 3.66 -0.48
C SER A 8 -6.45 2.24 -1.06
N LEU A 9 -6.84 2.11 -2.32
CA LEU A 9 -6.92 0.82 -3.01
C LEU A 9 -6.11 0.89 -4.29
N ASP A 10 -5.35 -0.17 -4.53
CA ASP A 10 -4.64 -0.44 -5.78
C ASP A 10 -3.75 0.74 -6.24
N GLU A 11 -3.11 1.44 -5.31
CA GLU A 11 -2.11 2.47 -5.61
C GLU A 11 -0.83 1.81 -6.12
N GLU A 12 -0.42 2.13 -7.35
CA GLU A 12 0.88 1.73 -7.87
C GLU A 12 1.98 2.64 -7.32
N ILE A 13 2.97 2.04 -6.66
CA ILE A 13 4.12 2.72 -6.06
C ILE A 13 5.38 2.08 -6.58
N GLU A 14 6.28 2.87 -7.15
CA GLU A 14 7.63 2.42 -7.44
C GLU A 14 8.50 2.57 -6.19
N ILE A 15 9.24 1.51 -5.83
CA ILE A 15 10.17 1.51 -4.70
C ILE A 15 11.56 1.07 -5.14
N GLU A 16 12.58 1.65 -4.50
CA GLU A 16 13.96 1.17 -4.56
C GLU A 16 14.20 0.15 -3.43
N CYS A 17 14.67 -1.04 -3.79
CA CYS A 17 15.01 -2.12 -2.87
C CYS A 17 16.43 -1.93 -2.33
N PHE A 18 16.78 -2.62 -1.23
CA PHE A 18 18.11 -2.50 -0.61
C PHE A 18 19.27 -2.95 -1.51
N ASP A 19 19.00 -3.76 -2.53
CA ASP A 19 19.95 -4.19 -3.55
C ASP A 19 20.05 -3.21 -4.74
N GLY A 20 19.35 -2.07 -4.68
CA GLY A 20 19.27 -1.07 -5.74
C GLY A 20 18.31 -1.42 -6.88
N THR A 21 17.59 -2.55 -6.81
CA THR A 21 16.57 -2.87 -7.81
C THR A 21 15.30 -2.08 -7.61
N HIS A 22 14.57 -1.82 -8.69
CA HIS A 22 13.28 -1.12 -8.65
C HIS A 22 12.13 -2.12 -8.79
N LYS A 23 11.09 -1.94 -7.97
CA LYS A 23 9.87 -2.76 -8.01
C LYS A 23 8.64 -1.88 -8.09
N ILE A 24 7.63 -2.36 -8.81
CA ILE A 24 6.29 -1.76 -8.84
C ILE A 24 5.41 -2.52 -7.87
N ILE A 25 4.97 -1.84 -6.82
CA ILE A 25 4.11 -2.37 -5.77
C ILE A 25 2.69 -1.86 -5.96
N LEU A 26 1.72 -2.76 -6.02
CA LEU A 26 0.31 -2.44 -5.87
C LEU A 26 -0.03 -2.43 -4.38
N ASN A 27 -0.20 -1.24 -3.82
CA ASN A 27 -0.46 -1.01 -2.40
C ASN A 27 -1.94 -0.72 -2.15
N SER A 28 -2.52 -1.44 -1.19
CA SER A 28 -3.84 -1.18 -0.65
C SER A 28 -3.74 -1.01 0.87
N ALA A 29 -4.34 0.04 1.42
CA ALA A 29 -4.35 0.35 2.84
C ALA A 29 -5.76 0.72 3.33
N ILE A 30 -6.25 0.00 4.33
CA ILE A 30 -7.60 0.18 4.90
C ILE A 30 -7.46 0.48 6.40
N PRO A 31 -7.98 1.63 6.90
CA PRO A 31 -7.97 1.93 8.32
C PRO A 31 -8.83 0.94 9.10
N ILE A 32 -8.29 0.39 10.19
CA ILE A 32 -9.06 -0.38 11.17
C ILE A 32 -9.57 0.61 12.21
N ARG A 33 -10.88 0.63 12.44
CA ARG A 33 -11.53 1.55 13.37
C ARG A 33 -12.19 0.81 14.52
N ASP A 34 -12.18 1.43 15.71
CA ASP A 34 -12.99 0.96 16.83
C ASP A 34 -14.47 1.36 16.68
N GLU A 35 -15.30 0.95 17.63
CA GLU A 35 -16.74 1.28 17.66
C GLU A 35 -17.01 2.79 17.72
N ARG A 36 -16.03 3.60 18.17
CA ARG A 36 -16.10 5.06 18.23
C ARG A 36 -15.46 5.73 17.01
N HIS A 37 -15.23 4.99 15.92
CA HIS A 37 -14.61 5.45 14.67
C HIS A 37 -13.16 5.94 14.79
N ARG A 38 -12.50 5.70 15.92
CA ARG A 38 -11.08 6.04 16.12
C ARG A 38 -10.21 5.02 15.40
N ILE A 39 -9.14 5.49 14.78
CA ILE A 39 -8.20 4.63 14.06
C ILE A 39 -7.40 3.83 15.10
N LEU A 40 -7.52 2.50 15.03
CA LEU A 40 -6.71 1.54 15.80
C LEU A 40 -5.42 1.17 15.07
N GLY A 41 -5.45 1.21 13.73
CA GLY A 41 -4.33 0.85 12.87
C GLY A 41 -4.76 0.82 11.40
N ALA A 42 -3.99 0.14 10.57
CA ALA A 42 -4.32 -0.09 9.17
C ALA A 42 -4.02 -1.54 8.77
N PHE A 43 -4.87 -2.13 7.94
CA PHE A 43 -4.58 -3.35 7.21
C PHE A 43 -3.97 -2.97 5.86
N VAL A 44 -2.78 -3.49 5.55
CA VAL A 44 -2.03 -3.11 4.36
C VAL A 44 -1.64 -4.35 3.56
N VAL A 45 -1.85 -4.30 2.25
CA VAL A 45 -1.39 -5.31 1.29
C VAL A 45 -0.44 -4.63 0.31
N ASN A 46 0.78 -5.16 0.20
CA ASN A 46 1.79 -4.75 -0.76
C ASN A 46 2.04 -5.92 -1.71
N GLN A 47 1.57 -5.82 -2.95
CA GLN A 47 1.79 -6.85 -3.95
C GLN A 47 2.83 -6.39 -4.96
N ASP A 48 3.90 -7.15 -5.14
CA ASP A 48 4.84 -6.94 -6.25
C ASP A 48 4.13 -7.28 -7.57
N ILE A 49 4.00 -6.29 -8.45
CA ILE A 49 3.41 -6.42 -9.79
C ILE A 49 4.42 -6.12 -10.90
N THR A 50 5.73 -6.09 -10.58
CA THR A 50 6.80 -5.75 -11.53
C THR A 50 6.72 -6.62 -12.79
N GLU A 51 6.51 -7.93 -12.62
CA GLU A 51 6.38 -8.85 -13.75
C GLU A 51 5.14 -8.56 -14.61
N ARG A 52 4.02 -8.13 -14.00
CA ARG A 52 2.77 -7.83 -14.74
C ARG A 52 2.89 -6.58 -15.61
N LYS A 53 3.80 -5.67 -15.28
CA LYS A 53 3.99 -4.38 -15.96
C LYS A 53 5.05 -4.42 -17.06
N HIS A 54 5.94 -5.41 -17.00
CA HIS A 54 6.99 -5.62 -18.02
C HIS A 54 6.67 -6.76 -19.00
N GLY A 55 5.51 -7.40 -18.86
CA GLY A 55 4.97 -8.40 -19.79
C GLY A 55 4.17 -7.81 -20.95
#